data_AF-L0K0T2-F1
#
_entry.id   AF-L0K0T2-F1
#
_cell.length_a   1.000
_cell.length_b   1.000
_cell.length_c   1.000
_cell.angle_alpha   90.00
_cell.angle_beta   90.00
_cell.angle_gamma   90.00
#
_symmetry.space_group_name_H-M   'P 1'
#
loop_
_entity.id
_entity.type
_entity.pdbx_description
1 polymer ?
#
loop_
_entity_poly.entity_id
_entity_poly.type
_entity_poly.pdbx_seq_one_letter_code
_entity_poly.pdbx_strand_id
1 'polypeptide(L)'
;MSRSGRDEPDPEELREQAAEDEAIADALEDLVVELRDEPIKESRLEGLFDEATTSDPGIWNTVTAFIDVEDGAAIVTDESKLAQGKWAPEIVDDCDTMVTIDIQRGLMPDDFKYQVGRELQDRITEFREAAAKKRQEADELEADGDGE
;
A
#
# COMPACT_ATOMS: atom_id res chain seq x y z
N MET A 1 -39.28 -3.27 18.88
CA MET A 1 -38.33 -2.71 17.91
C MET A 1 -37.00 -2.53 18.63
N SER A 2 -36.19 -3.58 18.68
CA SER A 2 -34.84 -3.50 19.24
C SER A 2 -33.94 -2.83 18.20
N ARG A 3 -33.31 -1.73 18.61
CA ARG A 3 -32.40 -0.94 17.78
C ARG A 3 -31.03 -1.63 17.78
N SER A 4 -30.51 -1.84 16.57
CA SER A 4 -29.08 -1.88 16.22
C SER A 4 -28.19 -2.71 17.15
N GLY A 5 -28.00 -3.99 16.80
CA GLY A 5 -26.73 -4.65 17.06
C GLY A 5 -25.68 -3.82 16.34
N ARG A 6 -24.88 -3.10 17.12
CA ARG A 6 -23.66 -2.47 16.65
C ARG A 6 -22.68 -3.62 16.59
N ASP A 7 -22.20 -3.96 15.39
CA ASP A 7 -21.09 -4.91 15.23
C ASP A 7 -19.92 -4.36 16.05
N GLU A 8 -19.80 -4.83 17.30
CA GLU A 8 -18.61 -4.63 18.11
C GLU A 8 -17.55 -5.56 17.50
N PRO A 9 -16.37 -5.04 17.13
CA PRO A 9 -15.36 -5.82 16.42
C PRO A 9 -14.95 -7.01 17.28
N ASP A 10 -14.93 -8.20 16.68
CA ASP A 10 -14.54 -9.42 17.36
C ASP A 10 -13.00 -9.48 17.54
N PRO A 11 -12.47 -9.87 18.70
CA PRO A 11 -11.02 -9.96 18.91
C PRO A 11 -10.30 -10.90 17.92
N GLU A 12 -10.97 -11.95 17.41
CA GLU A 12 -10.39 -12.83 16.39
C GLU A 12 -10.26 -12.08 15.06
N GLU A 13 -11.31 -11.36 14.64
CA GLU A 13 -11.32 -10.55 13.42
C GLU A 13 -10.25 -9.44 13.46
N LEU A 14 -10.09 -8.76 14.59
CA LEU A 14 -9.04 -7.74 14.75
C LEU A 14 -7.63 -8.33 14.61
N ARG A 15 -7.42 -9.57 15.08
CA ARG A 15 -6.13 -10.26 14.94
C ARG A 15 -5.87 -10.72 13.52
N GLU A 16 -6.91 -11.17 12.80
CA GLU A 16 -6.82 -11.49 11.38
C GLU A 16 -6.44 -10.24 10.59
N GLN A 17 -7.15 -9.14 10.76
CA GLN A 17 -6.84 -7.86 10.11
C GLN A 17 -5.45 -7.31 10.48
N ALA A 18 -4.97 -7.57 11.70
CA ALA A 18 -3.60 -7.21 12.07
C ALA A 18 -2.55 -8.06 11.35
N ALA A 19 -2.84 -9.34 11.13
CA ALA A 19 -1.95 -10.24 10.40
C ALA A 19 -1.92 -9.89 8.89
N GLU A 20 -3.06 -9.47 8.32
CA GLU A 20 -3.14 -8.95 6.95
C GLU A 20 -2.27 -7.70 6.78
N ASP A 21 -2.43 -6.70 7.65
CA ASP A 21 -1.60 -5.48 7.63
C ASP A 21 -0.09 -5.81 7.69
N GLU A 22 0.30 -6.78 8.52
CA GLU A 22 1.70 -7.22 8.62
C GLU A 22 2.20 -7.92 7.37
N ALA A 23 1.38 -8.80 6.79
CA ALA A 23 1.72 -9.46 5.53
C ALA A 23 1.95 -8.43 4.42
N ILE A 24 1.12 -7.36 4.40
CA ILE A 24 1.31 -6.25 3.47
C ILE A 24 2.62 -5.52 3.75
N ALA A 25 2.89 -5.17 5.00
CA ALA A 25 4.13 -4.48 5.38
C ALA A 25 5.38 -5.28 5.00
N ASP A 26 5.38 -6.60 5.21
CA ASP A 26 6.50 -7.48 4.90
C ASP A 26 6.70 -7.60 3.37
N ALA A 27 5.62 -7.75 2.61
CA ALA A 27 5.67 -7.78 1.15
C ALA A 27 6.20 -6.47 0.54
N LEU A 28 5.86 -5.32 1.14
CA LEU A 28 6.40 -4.03 0.72
C LEU A 28 7.88 -3.86 1.10
N GLU A 29 8.33 -4.44 2.22
CA GLU A 29 9.75 -4.43 2.60
C GLU A 29 10.60 -5.20 1.58
N ASP A 30 10.10 -6.33 1.09
CA ASP A 30 10.74 -7.07 0.00
C ASP A 30 10.86 -6.23 -1.28
N LEU A 31 9.82 -5.44 -1.61
CA LEU A 31 9.86 -4.53 -2.76
C LEU A 31 10.88 -3.40 -2.58
N VAL A 32 11.05 -2.89 -1.35
CA VAL A 32 12.11 -1.92 -1.02
C VAL A 32 13.50 -2.54 -1.20
N VAL A 33 13.69 -3.79 -0.77
CA VAL A 33 14.95 -4.53 -0.94
C VAL A 33 15.25 -4.73 -2.42
N GLU A 34 14.27 -5.14 -3.22
CA GLU A 34 14.40 -5.28 -4.68
C GLU A 34 14.82 -3.96 -5.33
N LEU A 35 14.15 -2.84 -5.01
CA LEU A 35 14.52 -1.53 -5.55
C LEU A 35 15.95 -1.11 -5.19
N ARG A 36 16.44 -1.51 -4.03
CA ARG A 36 17.82 -1.23 -3.59
C ARG A 36 18.83 -2.09 -4.36
N ASP A 37 18.57 -3.37 -4.48
CA ASP A 37 19.57 -4.37 -4.89
C ASP A 37 19.54 -4.67 -6.41
N GLU A 38 18.40 -4.44 -7.07
CA GLU A 38 18.19 -4.78 -8.48
C GLU A 38 18.08 -3.53 -9.38
N PRO A 39 18.51 -3.59 -10.65
CA PRO A 39 18.25 -2.52 -11.62
C PRO A 39 16.74 -2.26 -11.77
N ILE A 40 16.31 -0.99 -11.90
CA ILE A 40 14.87 -0.67 -12.03
C ILE A 40 14.20 -1.35 -13.23
N LYS A 41 14.99 -1.62 -14.28
CA LYS A 41 14.58 -2.31 -15.50
C LYS A 41 14.37 -3.82 -15.35
N GLU A 42 14.73 -4.39 -14.22
CA GLU A 42 14.50 -5.80 -13.90
C GLU A 42 13.50 -5.94 -12.73
N SER A 43 13.05 -4.80 -12.17
CA SER A 43 12.16 -4.75 -11.02
C SER A 43 10.68 -4.82 -11.41
N ARG A 44 9.83 -5.19 -10.45
CA ARG A 44 8.37 -5.15 -10.53
C ARG A 44 7.81 -3.76 -10.82
N LEU A 45 8.58 -2.71 -10.54
CA LEU A 45 8.21 -1.30 -10.73
C LEU A 45 8.74 -0.69 -12.03
N GLU A 46 9.21 -1.51 -12.99
CA GLU A 46 9.65 -1.03 -14.31
C GLU A 46 8.55 -0.22 -15.01
N GLY A 47 7.31 -0.72 -15.03
CA GLY A 47 6.20 -0.06 -15.72
C GLY A 47 5.90 1.31 -15.10
N LEU A 48 5.80 1.37 -13.76
CA LEU A 48 5.69 2.64 -13.02
C LEU A 48 6.83 3.63 -13.38
N PHE A 49 8.08 3.15 -13.48
CA PHE A 49 9.22 3.98 -13.87
C PHE A 49 9.12 4.52 -15.29
N ASP A 50 8.75 3.66 -16.24
CA ASP A 50 8.58 4.08 -17.63
C ASP A 50 7.47 5.13 -17.75
N GLU A 51 6.39 4.96 -17.00
CA GLU A 51 5.29 5.91 -17.04
C GLU A 51 5.61 7.23 -16.35
N ALA A 52 6.35 7.20 -15.24
CA ALA A 52 6.83 8.41 -14.56
C ALA A 52 7.81 9.23 -15.41
N THR A 53 8.61 8.57 -16.24
CA THR A 53 9.71 9.20 -16.98
C THR A 53 9.34 9.64 -18.39
N THR A 54 8.40 8.94 -19.04
CA THR A 54 8.03 9.17 -20.45
C THR A 54 6.76 9.99 -20.63
N SER A 55 5.88 10.04 -19.62
CA SER A 55 4.61 10.78 -19.71
C SER A 55 4.82 12.29 -19.80
N ASP A 56 3.86 12.98 -20.43
CA ASP A 56 3.89 14.45 -20.53
C ASP A 56 3.37 15.09 -19.23
N PRO A 57 4.24 15.76 -18.43
CA PRO A 57 3.83 16.44 -17.20
C PRO A 57 2.84 17.58 -17.45
N GLY A 58 2.73 18.09 -18.68
CA GLY A 58 1.69 19.08 -19.03
C GLY A 58 0.29 18.50 -19.17
N ILE A 59 0.17 17.16 -19.22
CA ILE A 59 -1.10 16.43 -19.39
C ILE A 59 -1.40 15.59 -18.15
N TRP A 60 -0.40 14.84 -17.67
CA TRP A 60 -0.50 13.92 -16.53
C TRP A 60 0.53 14.35 -15.50
N ASN A 61 0.13 14.63 -14.26
CA ASN A 61 1.05 15.12 -13.24
C ASN A 61 1.58 14.00 -12.34
N THR A 62 0.83 12.91 -12.16
CA THR A 62 1.20 11.80 -11.29
C THR A 62 0.91 10.45 -11.95
N VAL A 63 1.62 9.43 -11.51
CA VAL A 63 1.36 8.03 -11.83
C VAL A 63 1.29 7.22 -10.54
N THR A 64 0.39 6.25 -10.50
CA THR A 64 0.15 5.38 -9.35
C THR A 64 0.28 3.92 -9.78
N ALA A 65 1.04 3.14 -9.03
CA ALA A 65 1.00 1.69 -9.08
C ALA A 65 0.06 1.16 -7.99
N PHE A 66 -0.80 0.23 -8.36
CA PHE A 66 -1.66 -0.53 -7.44
C PHE A 66 -0.95 -1.83 -7.09
N ILE A 67 -0.86 -2.11 -5.79
CA ILE A 67 -0.09 -3.23 -5.27
C ILE A 67 -1.01 -4.12 -4.44
N ASP A 68 -1.03 -5.38 -4.82
CA ASP A 68 -1.74 -6.46 -4.12
C ASP A 68 -0.74 -7.46 -3.57
N VAL A 69 -1.10 -8.11 -2.47
CA VAL A 69 -0.26 -9.05 -1.75
C VAL A 69 -0.86 -10.43 -1.88
N GLU A 70 -0.38 -11.15 -2.89
CA GLU A 70 -0.78 -12.53 -3.14
C GLU A 70 0.36 -13.46 -2.71
N ASP A 71 0.03 -14.48 -1.90
CA ASP A 71 1.00 -15.46 -1.38
C ASP A 71 2.23 -14.83 -0.68
N GLY A 72 2.03 -13.68 -0.02
CA GLY A 72 3.07 -12.95 0.70
C GLY A 72 4.04 -12.16 -0.19
N ALA A 73 3.71 -11.97 -1.47
CA ALA A 73 4.51 -11.18 -2.40
C ALA A 73 3.72 -9.98 -2.91
N ALA A 74 4.37 -8.82 -2.96
CA ALA A 74 3.81 -7.63 -3.59
C ALA A 74 3.79 -7.79 -5.12
N ILE A 75 2.61 -7.61 -5.71
CA ILE A 75 2.35 -7.71 -7.14
C ILE A 75 1.77 -6.38 -7.60
N VAL A 76 2.39 -5.78 -8.62
CA VAL A 76 1.83 -4.60 -9.29
C VAL A 76 0.72 -5.07 -10.22
N THR A 77 -0.53 -4.77 -9.90
CA THR A 77 -1.70 -5.27 -10.65
C THR A 77 -2.17 -4.31 -11.74
N ASP A 78 -2.00 -3.01 -11.54
CA ASP A 78 -2.25 -2.00 -12.57
C ASP A 78 -1.39 -0.74 -12.34
N GLU A 79 -1.28 0.11 -13.36
CA GLU A 79 -0.59 1.40 -13.34
C GLU A 79 -1.47 2.48 -13.98
N SER A 80 -1.80 3.52 -13.24
CA SER A 80 -2.70 4.59 -13.71
C SER A 80 -2.05 5.96 -13.72
N LYS A 81 -2.23 6.69 -14.83
CA LYS A 81 -1.79 8.08 -15.01
C LYS A 81 -2.90 9.03 -14.65
N LEU A 82 -2.56 10.06 -13.88
CA LEU A 82 -3.54 10.99 -13.35
C LEU A 82 -3.20 12.44 -13.71
N ALA A 83 -4.18 13.11 -14.32
CA ALA A 83 -4.23 14.55 -14.40
C ALA A 83 -4.89 14.99 -13.08
N GLN A 84 -4.31 15.97 -12.38
CA GLN A 84 -4.80 16.44 -11.08
C GLN A 84 -6.34 16.45 -11.01
N GLY A 85 -6.93 15.55 -10.21
CA GLY A 85 -8.33 15.61 -9.80
C GLY A 85 -9.35 14.71 -10.52
N LYS A 86 -8.97 13.73 -11.34
CA LYS A 86 -9.93 12.71 -11.82
C LYS A 86 -9.37 11.29 -11.74
N TRP A 87 -9.64 10.64 -10.62
CA TRP A 87 -9.54 9.20 -10.46
C TRP A 87 -10.65 8.49 -11.26
N ALA A 88 -10.35 7.32 -11.83
CA ALA A 88 -11.35 6.36 -12.25
C ALA A 88 -11.66 5.47 -11.03
N PRO A 89 -12.84 5.58 -10.41
CA PRO A 89 -13.16 4.88 -9.14
C PRO A 89 -13.16 3.35 -9.25
N GLU A 90 -13.27 2.79 -10.46
CA GLU A 90 -13.43 1.35 -10.64
C GLU A 90 -12.11 0.54 -10.57
N ILE A 91 -10.94 1.19 -10.58
CA ILE A 91 -9.63 0.51 -10.44
C ILE A 91 -9.23 0.34 -8.95
N VAL A 92 -10.01 0.95 -8.05
CA VAL A 92 -9.63 1.25 -6.66
C VAL A 92 -10.06 0.19 -5.67
N ASP A 93 -11.19 -0.46 -5.95
CA ASP A 93 -11.99 -1.11 -4.91
C ASP A 93 -11.40 -2.45 -4.41
N ASP A 94 -10.27 -2.90 -4.97
CA ASP A 94 -9.75 -4.25 -4.72
C ASP A 94 -8.22 -4.32 -4.50
N CYS A 95 -7.55 -3.19 -4.23
CA CYS A 95 -6.10 -3.21 -3.98
C CYS A 95 -5.69 -3.06 -2.52
N ASP A 96 -4.64 -3.76 -2.10
CA ASP A 96 -4.12 -3.70 -0.72
C ASP A 96 -3.46 -2.35 -0.42
N THR A 97 -2.67 -1.85 -1.37
CA THR A 97 -2.03 -0.54 -1.24
C THR A 97 -1.69 0.08 -2.58
N MET A 98 -1.21 1.33 -2.52
CA MET A 98 -0.82 2.11 -3.68
C MET A 98 0.48 2.84 -3.42
N VAL A 99 1.25 3.01 -4.49
CA VAL A 99 2.43 3.86 -4.54
C VAL A 99 2.20 4.92 -5.60
N THR A 100 2.19 6.18 -5.17
CA THR A 100 1.96 7.33 -6.07
C THR A 100 3.21 8.20 -6.14
N ILE A 101 3.60 8.58 -7.35
CA ILE A 101 4.74 9.45 -7.60
C ILE A 101 4.43 10.51 -8.66
N ASP A 102 5.18 11.60 -8.62
CA ASP A 102 5.08 12.68 -9.59
C ASP A 102 5.74 12.29 -10.93
N ILE A 103 5.05 12.57 -12.03
CA ILE A 103 5.59 12.41 -13.38
C ILE A 103 6.63 13.51 -13.62
N GLN A 104 7.83 13.09 -13.98
CA GLN A 104 8.96 13.98 -14.22
C GLN A 104 9.70 13.53 -15.48
N ARG A 105 9.71 14.39 -16.51
CA ARG A 105 10.47 14.13 -17.73
C ARG A 105 11.95 13.97 -17.41
N GLY A 106 12.49 12.78 -17.69
CA GLY A 106 13.91 12.48 -17.49
C GLY A 106 14.30 12.27 -16.02
N LEU A 107 13.37 11.85 -15.17
CA LEU A 107 13.67 11.37 -13.82
C LEU A 107 14.75 10.27 -13.88
N MET A 108 15.82 10.43 -13.12
CA MET A 108 16.88 9.43 -13.07
C MET A 108 16.40 8.18 -12.32
N PRO A 109 16.87 6.97 -12.69
CA PRO A 109 16.54 5.74 -11.98
C PRO A 109 16.78 5.82 -10.47
N ASP A 110 17.90 6.41 -10.03
CA ASP A 110 18.22 6.53 -8.61
C ASP A 110 17.27 7.48 -7.88
N ASP A 111 16.87 8.58 -8.53
CA ASP A 111 15.90 9.53 -7.96
C ASP A 111 14.51 8.91 -7.87
N PHE A 112 14.11 8.11 -8.87
CA PHE A 112 12.88 7.33 -8.82
C PHE A 112 12.90 6.33 -7.66
N LYS A 113 13.95 5.51 -7.56
CA LYS A 113 14.11 4.53 -6.48
C LYS A 113 14.06 5.19 -5.10
N TYR A 114 14.68 6.37 -4.96
CA TYR A 114 14.62 7.13 -3.72
C TYR A 114 13.21 7.65 -3.40
N GLN A 115 12.48 8.15 -4.39
CA GLN A 115 11.10 8.62 -4.18
C GLN A 115 10.17 7.47 -3.82
N VAL A 116 10.16 6.41 -4.63
CA VAL A 116 9.32 5.24 -4.39
C VAL A 116 9.70 4.53 -3.10
N GLY A 117 11.01 4.38 -2.83
CA GLY A 117 11.48 3.75 -1.61
C GLY A 117 11.05 4.49 -0.34
N ARG A 118 10.96 5.82 -0.37
CA ARG A 118 10.39 6.59 0.74
C ARG A 118 8.89 6.36 0.89
N GLU A 119 8.15 6.37 -0.22
CA GLU A 119 6.71 6.16 -0.16
C GLU A 119 6.35 4.77 0.34
N LEU A 120 7.09 3.74 -0.10
CA LEU A 120 6.96 2.38 0.44
C LEU A 120 7.27 2.32 1.93
N GLN A 121 8.31 3.01 2.41
CA GLN A 121 8.63 3.06 3.84
C GLN A 121 7.55 3.72 4.69
N ASP A 122 6.93 4.79 4.18
CA ASP A 122 5.82 5.45 4.85
C ASP A 122 4.62 4.51 4.94
N ARG A 123 4.26 3.81 3.84
CA ARG A 123 3.17 2.82 3.84
C ARG A 123 3.45 1.62 4.75
N ILE A 124 4.68 1.09 4.74
CA ILE A 124 5.10 0.02 5.67
C ILE A 124 4.89 0.45 7.12
N THR A 125 5.25 1.69 7.45
CA THR A 125 5.07 2.24 8.80
C THR A 125 3.59 2.32 9.16
N GLU A 126 2.75 2.83 8.26
CA GLU A 126 1.30 2.90 8.45
C GLU A 126 0.67 1.53 8.74
N PHE A 127 1.01 0.51 7.94
CA PHE A 127 0.51 -0.85 8.15
C PHE A 127 0.99 -1.46 9.47
N ARG A 128 2.26 -1.27 9.83
CA ARG A 128 2.79 -1.77 11.11
C ARG A 128 2.12 -1.10 12.31
N GLU A 129 1.85 0.20 12.24
CA GLU A 129 1.13 0.92 13.28
C GLU A 129 -0.33 0.47 13.37
N ALA A 130 -0.99 0.25 12.23
CA ALA A 130 -2.36 -0.27 12.17
C ALA A 130 -2.47 -1.68 12.77
N ALA A 131 -1.56 -2.59 12.41
CA ALA A 131 -1.49 -3.94 12.97
C ALA A 131 -1.31 -3.92 14.49
N ALA A 132 -0.36 -3.11 14.98
CA ALA A 132 -0.10 -2.97 16.41
C ALA A 132 -1.33 -2.44 17.16
N LYS A 133 -2.04 -1.48 16.59
CA LYS A 133 -3.26 -0.92 17.17
C LYS A 133 -4.38 -1.95 17.23
N LYS A 134 -4.62 -2.70 16.15
CA LYS A 134 -5.66 -3.75 16.11
C LYS A 134 -5.40 -4.86 17.13
N ARG A 135 -4.14 -5.25 17.32
CA ARG A 135 -3.77 -6.20 18.39
C ARG A 135 -4.04 -5.66 19.77
N GLN A 136 -3.67 -4.41 20.02
CA GLN A 136 -3.95 -3.78 21.30
C GLN A 136 -5.46 -3.73 21.57
N GLU A 137 -6.26 -3.38 20.57
CA GLU A 137 -7.72 -3.35 20.68
C GLU A 137 -8.32 -4.74 20.96
N ALA A 138 -7.83 -5.78 20.28
CA ALA A 138 -8.22 -7.16 20.55
C ALA A 138 -7.90 -7.59 22.00
N ASP A 139 -6.71 -7.27 22.48
CA ASP A 139 -6.29 -7.60 23.85
C ASP A 139 -7.10 -6.83 24.92
N GLU A 140 -7.46 -5.57 24.65
CA GLU A 140 -8.31 -4.76 25.53
C GLU A 140 -9.74 -5.35 25.62
N LEU A 141 -10.31 -5.76 24.48
CA LEU A 141 -11.64 -6.37 24.42
C LEU A 141 -11.73 -7.71 25.18
N GLU A 142 -10.69 -8.54 25.08
CA GLU A 142 -10.63 -9.79 25.85
C GLU A 142 -10.48 -9.54 27.35
N ALA A 143 -9.63 -8.58 27.74
CA ALA A 143 -9.43 -8.24 29.13
C ALA A 143 -10.69 -7.68 29.81
N ASP A 144 -11.51 -6.92 29.07
CA ASP A 144 -12.79 -6.40 29.55
C ASP A 144 -13.91 -7.46 29.53
N GLY A 145 -13.84 -8.46 28.63
CA GLY A 145 -14.80 -9.56 28.51
C GLY A 145 -14.67 -10.66 29.58
N ASP A 146 -13.49 -10.88 30.14
CA ASP A 146 -13.23 -11.88 31.20
C ASP A 146 -13.58 -11.37 32.63
N GLY A 147 -14.20 -10.20 32.74
CA GLY A 147 -14.47 -9.49 34.00
C GLY A 147 -15.85 -9.68 34.64
N GLU A 148 -16.77 -10.49 34.08
CA GLU A 148 -18.13 -10.75 34.61
C GLU A 148 -18.30 -12.09 35.34
#